data_AF-B4MDH1-F1
#
_entry.id   AF-B4MDH1-F1
#
_cell.length_a   1.000
_cell.length_b   1.000
_cell.length_c   1.000
_cell.angle_alpha   90.00
_cell.angle_beta   90.00
_cell.angle_gamma   90.00
#
_symmetry.space_group_name_H-M   'P 1'
#
loop_
_entity.id
_entity.type
_entity.pdbx_description
1 polymer ?
#
loop_
_entity_poly.entity_id
_entity_poly.type
_entity_poly.pdbx_seq_one_letter_code
_entity_poly.pdbx_strand_id
1 'polypeptide(L)'
;MVTRKFIALTGNVALRGKKKFQKCIPEMMPIFIIFSYLEGALQSTFRLRIEATAIAIIIDSSVLVGGIYVVFDILVILTAAGLIACHKSETVAISLLLLHHTLHCFFFTMWSLNQALHDFVDVGTLLLLLALRERERATFEEALRKQRTVQRLLLVARVCMCGIYVLWCRETENVINDRFAMVCGICVLLGFYCQLAASLTVLTLIWHDCCMVNWSFMLGWDDLTISVSIISSLILKVAGYLLMARLGAGKWSLDARL
;
A
#
# COMPACT_ATOMS: atom_id res chain seq x y z
N MET A 1 13.00 32.73 -32.83
CA MET A 1 13.64 32.96 -31.51
C MET A 1 12.66 32.90 -30.33
N VAL A 2 11.36 33.17 -30.54
CA VAL A 2 10.30 33.17 -29.49
C VAL A 2 9.92 31.76 -28.99
N THR A 3 9.99 30.74 -29.85
CA THR A 3 9.64 29.34 -29.53
C THR A 3 10.57 28.67 -28.51
N ARG A 4 11.87 29.02 -28.48
CA ARG A 4 12.81 28.46 -27.49
C ARG A 4 12.56 28.97 -26.06
N LYS A 5 12.09 30.22 -25.89
CA LYS A 5 11.78 30.78 -24.57
C LYS A 5 10.50 30.17 -23.97
N PHE A 6 9.50 29.88 -24.79
CA PHE A 6 8.27 29.22 -24.33
C PHE A 6 8.52 27.78 -23.86
N ILE A 7 9.33 27.01 -24.60
CA ILE A 7 9.72 25.63 -24.21
C ILE A 7 10.56 25.63 -22.91
N ALA A 8 11.43 26.62 -22.73
CA ALA A 8 12.21 26.76 -21.50
C ALA A 8 11.35 27.19 -20.29
N LEU A 9 10.30 27.99 -20.50
CA LEU A 9 9.35 28.37 -19.45
C LEU A 9 8.43 27.20 -19.08
N THR A 10 7.84 26.49 -20.05
CA THR A 10 7.01 25.31 -19.78
C THR A 10 7.84 24.18 -19.16
N GLY A 11 9.08 23.98 -19.60
CA GLY A 11 10.02 23.05 -18.99
C GLY A 11 10.32 23.39 -17.53
N ASN A 12 10.54 24.68 -17.20
CA ASN A 12 10.79 25.12 -15.83
C ASN A 12 9.56 25.06 -14.91
N VAL A 13 8.36 25.30 -15.44
CA VAL A 13 7.10 25.13 -14.71
C VAL A 13 6.80 23.65 -14.49
N ALA A 14 7.01 22.79 -15.49
CA ALA A 14 6.88 21.34 -15.36
C ALA A 14 7.91 20.76 -14.38
N LEU A 15 9.16 21.25 -14.39
CA LEU A 15 10.20 20.88 -13.42
C LEU A 15 9.87 21.35 -12.00
N ARG A 16 9.29 22.55 -11.84
CA ARG A 16 8.80 23.04 -10.54
C ARG A 16 7.59 22.27 -10.04
N GLY A 17 6.65 21.94 -10.92
CA GLY A 17 5.49 21.09 -10.63
C GLY A 17 5.93 19.69 -10.21
N LYS A 18 6.86 19.09 -10.96
CA LYS A 18 7.49 17.80 -10.64
C LYS A 18 8.19 17.84 -9.27
N LYS A 19 8.95 18.89 -8.95
CA LYS A 19 9.61 19.05 -7.64
C LYS A 19 8.63 19.25 -6.48
N LYS A 20 7.54 20.01 -6.68
CA LYS A 20 6.49 20.22 -5.66
C LYS A 20 5.70 18.94 -5.41
N PHE A 21 5.27 18.26 -6.47
CA PHE A 21 4.64 16.95 -6.39
C PHE A 21 5.60 15.93 -5.74
N GLN A 22 6.91 16.05 -6.04
CA GLN A 22 7.99 15.33 -5.38
C GLN A 22 8.16 15.58 -3.88
N LYS A 23 7.70 16.70 -3.34
CA LYS A 23 7.68 16.92 -1.90
C LYS A 23 6.34 16.53 -1.26
N CYS A 24 5.23 16.72 -1.97
CA CYS A 24 3.90 16.50 -1.41
C CYS A 24 3.57 15.02 -1.18
N ILE A 25 3.99 14.12 -2.08
CA ILE A 25 3.68 12.68 -1.95
C ILE A 25 4.08 12.11 -0.58
N PRO A 26 5.35 12.16 -0.10
CA PRO A 26 5.74 11.54 1.16
C PRO A 26 4.99 12.09 2.38
N GLU A 27 4.52 13.33 2.33
CA GLU A 27 3.70 13.93 3.40
C GLU A 27 2.25 13.43 3.37
N MET A 28 1.70 13.16 2.17
CA MET A 28 0.32 12.68 2.00
C MET A 28 0.17 11.17 2.17
N MET A 29 1.19 10.38 1.84
CA MET A 29 1.13 8.90 1.95
C MET A 29 0.73 8.39 3.35
N PRO A 30 1.31 8.86 4.47
CA PRO A 30 0.90 8.38 5.80
C PRO A 30 -0.56 8.71 6.11
N ILE A 31 -1.09 9.82 5.60
CA ILE A 31 -2.50 10.21 5.79
C ILE A 31 -3.41 9.24 5.05
N PHE A 32 -3.07 8.90 3.80
CA PHE A 32 -3.82 7.92 3.01
C PHE A 32 -3.82 6.53 3.66
N ILE A 33 -2.67 6.13 4.21
CA ILE A 33 -2.54 4.88 4.96
C ILE A 33 -3.46 4.92 6.19
N ILE A 34 -3.35 5.94 7.05
CA ILE A 34 -4.22 6.09 8.23
C ILE A 34 -5.70 6.05 7.86
N PHE A 35 -6.09 6.74 6.79
CA PHE A 35 -7.48 6.80 6.37
C PHE A 35 -8.05 5.41 6.04
N SER A 36 -7.27 4.58 5.32
CA SER A 36 -7.68 3.21 5.00
C SER A 36 -7.81 2.32 6.24
N TYR A 37 -6.88 2.42 7.19
CA TYR A 37 -6.97 1.67 8.44
C TYR A 37 -8.13 2.14 9.34
N LEU A 38 -8.37 3.45 9.42
CA LEU A 38 -9.48 3.99 10.21
C LEU A 38 -10.83 3.56 9.64
N GLU A 39 -10.93 3.53 8.32
CA GLU A 39 -12.10 3.05 7.59
C GLU A 39 -12.36 1.57 7.89
N GLY A 40 -11.34 0.71 7.82
CA GLY A 40 -11.44 -0.69 8.22
C GLY A 40 -11.91 -0.86 9.67
N ALA A 41 -11.33 -0.11 10.62
CA ALA A 41 -11.75 -0.15 12.02
C ALA A 41 -13.22 0.30 12.23
N LEU A 42 -13.68 1.30 11.49
CA LEU A 42 -15.08 1.72 11.51
C LEU A 42 -16.00 0.61 10.98
N GLN A 43 -15.64 -0.05 9.88
CA GLN A 43 -16.40 -1.16 9.34
C GLN A 43 -16.49 -2.33 10.32
N SER A 44 -15.37 -2.74 10.92
CA SER A 44 -15.33 -3.78 11.95
C SER A 44 -16.18 -3.43 13.16
N THR A 45 -16.26 -2.14 13.51
CA THR A 45 -17.17 -1.68 14.58
C THR A 45 -18.64 -1.86 14.19
N PHE A 46 -19.02 -1.50 12.96
CA PHE A 46 -20.40 -1.69 12.47
C PHE A 46 -20.76 -3.17 12.28
N ARG A 47 -19.78 -4.01 11.92
CA ARG A 47 -19.96 -5.45 11.64
C ARG A 47 -19.48 -6.36 12.75
N LEU A 48 -19.28 -5.82 13.96
CA LEU A 48 -18.69 -6.51 15.11
C LEU A 48 -19.28 -7.90 15.33
N ARG A 49 -20.61 -8.03 15.28
CA ARG A 49 -21.29 -9.31 15.52
C ARG A 49 -20.97 -10.36 14.46
N ILE A 50 -20.90 -9.95 13.19
CA ILE A 50 -20.66 -10.84 12.05
C ILE A 50 -19.18 -11.26 12.06
N GLU A 51 -18.27 -10.31 12.22
CA GLU A 51 -16.83 -10.58 12.28
C GLU A 51 -16.46 -11.44 13.50
N ALA A 52 -17.05 -11.17 14.67
CA ALA A 52 -16.84 -11.97 15.88
C ALA A 52 -17.26 -13.42 15.67
N THR A 53 -18.39 -13.66 14.99
CA THR A 53 -18.82 -15.02 14.66
C THR A 53 -17.90 -15.70 13.65
N ALA A 54 -17.43 -14.99 12.63
CA ALA A 54 -16.50 -15.53 11.64
C ALA A 54 -15.16 -15.92 12.28
N ILE A 55 -14.61 -15.05 13.12
CA ILE A 55 -13.35 -15.30 13.83
C ILE A 55 -13.50 -16.44 14.84
N ALA A 56 -14.63 -16.52 15.54
CA ALA A 56 -14.90 -17.63 16.46
C ALA A 56 -14.93 -18.98 15.74
N ILE A 57 -15.51 -19.04 14.52
CA ILE A 57 -15.49 -20.24 13.67
C ILE A 57 -14.06 -20.58 13.24
N ILE A 58 -13.26 -19.58 12.83
CA ILE A 58 -11.88 -19.79 12.37
C ILE A 58 -10.98 -20.31 13.50
N ILE A 59 -11.13 -19.76 14.71
CA ILE A 59 -10.33 -20.13 15.89
C ILE A 59 -10.90 -21.39 16.57
N ASP A 60 -12.02 -21.94 16.07
CA ASP A 60 -12.77 -23.04 16.69
C ASP A 60 -13.02 -22.78 18.18
N SER A 61 -13.56 -21.59 18.47
CA SER A 61 -13.74 -21.07 19.82
C SER A 61 -15.11 -20.42 20.01
N SER A 62 -15.40 -20.01 21.25
CA SER A 62 -16.67 -19.32 21.54
C SER A 62 -16.75 -17.95 20.85
N VAL A 63 -17.97 -17.52 20.52
CA VAL A 63 -18.25 -16.18 19.95
C VAL A 63 -17.72 -15.04 20.83
N LEU A 64 -17.62 -15.26 22.15
CA LEU A 64 -17.03 -14.30 23.09
C LEU A 64 -15.55 -14.06 22.80
N VAL A 65 -14.78 -15.12 22.53
CA VAL A 65 -13.35 -15.04 22.19
C VAL A 65 -13.18 -14.32 20.85
N GLY A 66 -14.02 -14.63 19.86
CA GLY A 66 -14.05 -13.89 18.59
C GLY A 66 -14.35 -12.40 18.79
N GLY A 67 -15.30 -12.06 19.65
CA GLY A 67 -15.63 -10.66 19.98
C GLY A 67 -14.48 -9.93 20.67
N ILE A 68 -13.79 -10.57 21.62
CA ILE A 68 -12.60 -10.01 22.27
C ILE A 68 -11.51 -9.73 21.24
N TYR A 69 -11.29 -10.64 20.29
CA TYR A 69 -10.33 -10.46 19.21
C TYR A 69 -10.67 -9.23 18.36
N VAL A 70 -11.91 -9.10 17.86
CA VAL A 70 -12.30 -7.95 17.03
C VAL A 70 -12.15 -6.63 17.77
N VAL A 71 -12.51 -6.58 19.07
CA VAL A 71 -12.34 -5.36 19.87
C VAL A 71 -10.86 -5.03 20.06
N PHE A 72 -10.03 -6.02 20.36
CA PHE A 72 -8.58 -5.83 20.45
C PHE A 72 -8.01 -5.32 19.13
N ASP A 73 -8.49 -5.86 18.01
CA ASP A 73 -8.08 -5.47 16.66
C ASP A 73 -8.37 -4.00 16.36
N ILE A 74 -9.60 -3.56 16.63
CA ILE A 74 -10.01 -2.16 16.50
C ILE A 74 -9.14 -1.24 17.37
N LEU A 75 -8.84 -1.64 18.62
CA LEU A 75 -7.99 -0.86 19.52
C LEU A 75 -6.55 -0.74 19.01
N VAL A 76 -5.99 -1.82 18.47
CA VAL A 76 -4.64 -1.83 17.87
C VAL A 76 -4.59 -0.88 16.67
N ILE A 77 -5.60 -0.90 15.80
CA ILE A 77 -5.67 0.00 14.64
C ILE A 77 -5.81 1.47 15.09
N LEU A 78 -6.71 1.76 16.04
CA LEU A 78 -6.92 3.12 16.54
C LEU A 78 -5.69 3.68 17.26
N THR A 79 -4.99 2.85 18.05
CA THR A 79 -3.77 3.26 18.73
C THR A 79 -2.65 3.54 17.73
N ALA A 80 -2.46 2.70 16.71
CA ALA A 80 -1.51 2.97 15.63
C ALA A 80 -1.86 4.25 14.86
N ALA A 81 -3.12 4.43 14.46
CA ALA A 81 -3.58 5.62 13.76
C ALA A 81 -3.31 6.90 14.58
N GLY A 82 -3.61 6.87 15.89
CA GLY A 82 -3.32 7.97 16.80
C GLY A 82 -1.82 8.27 16.94
N LEU A 83 -0.98 7.23 17.03
CA LEU A 83 0.47 7.38 17.11
C LEU A 83 1.08 7.98 15.82
N ILE A 84 0.54 7.64 14.65
CA ILE A 84 0.96 8.25 13.37
C ILE A 84 0.46 9.70 13.30
N ALA A 85 -0.81 9.96 13.64
CA ALA A 85 -1.40 11.30 13.58
C ALA A 85 -0.70 12.30 14.53
N CYS A 86 -0.27 11.85 15.71
CA CYS A 86 0.47 12.68 16.66
C CYS A 86 1.98 12.80 16.33
N HIS A 87 2.48 12.14 15.28
CA HIS A 87 3.91 12.05 14.93
C HIS A 87 4.86 11.60 16.05
N LYS A 88 4.35 11.14 17.21
CA LYS A 88 5.16 10.85 18.40
C LYS A 88 6.00 9.57 18.26
N SER A 89 5.47 8.54 17.59
CA SER A 89 6.16 7.25 17.46
C SER A 89 5.71 6.47 16.21
N GLU A 90 5.89 7.08 15.04
CA GLU A 90 5.46 6.47 13.76
C GLU A 90 6.07 5.09 13.50
N THR A 91 7.33 4.85 13.88
CA THR A 91 7.99 3.54 13.69
C THR A 91 7.34 2.45 14.52
N VAL A 92 6.95 2.75 15.77
CA VAL A 92 6.21 1.82 16.63
C VAL A 92 4.82 1.58 16.07
N ALA A 93 4.14 2.63 15.60
CA ALA A 93 2.81 2.50 15.00
C ALA A 93 2.81 1.62 13.75
N ILE A 94 3.78 1.83 12.84
CA ILE A 94 3.91 1.00 11.64
C ILE A 94 4.26 -0.44 12.01
N SER A 95 5.11 -0.65 13.01
CA SER A 95 5.44 -2.00 13.50
C SER A 95 4.23 -2.71 14.12
N LEU A 96 3.38 -1.96 14.83
CA LEU A 96 2.15 -2.46 15.42
C LEU A 96 1.14 -2.86 14.34
N LEU A 97 0.98 -2.05 13.28
CA LEU A 97 0.15 -2.38 12.12
C LEU A 97 0.69 -3.59 11.35
N LEU A 98 2.02 -3.69 11.17
CA LEU A 98 2.66 -4.85 10.58
C LEU A 98 2.37 -6.12 11.39
N LEU A 99 2.52 -6.05 12.72
CA LEU A 99 2.20 -7.18 13.61
C LEU A 99 0.74 -7.59 13.47
N HIS A 100 -0.17 -6.62 13.51
CA HIS A 100 -1.61 -6.84 13.30
C HIS A 100 -1.88 -7.55 11.97
N HIS A 101 -1.37 -7.04 10.84
CA HIS A 101 -1.56 -7.69 9.53
C HIS A 101 -0.89 -9.06 9.43
N THR A 102 0.26 -9.27 10.06
CA THR A 102 0.85 -10.63 10.08
C THR A 102 -0.03 -11.62 10.85
N LEU A 103 -0.58 -11.21 11.98
CA LEU A 103 -1.53 -12.04 12.75
C LEU A 103 -2.80 -12.30 11.93
N HIS A 104 -3.37 -11.26 11.31
CA HIS A 104 -4.53 -11.38 10.44
C HIS A 104 -4.25 -12.35 9.28
N CYS A 105 -3.11 -12.20 8.60
CA CYS A 105 -2.64 -13.16 7.61
C CYS A 105 -2.61 -14.58 8.18
N PHE A 106 -2.01 -14.83 9.34
CA PHE A 106 -1.95 -16.18 9.92
C PHE A 106 -3.33 -16.80 10.15
N PHE A 107 -4.33 -16.02 10.57
CA PHE A 107 -5.68 -16.53 10.82
C PHE A 107 -6.50 -16.70 9.52
N PHE A 108 -6.36 -15.78 8.56
CA PHE A 108 -7.26 -15.69 7.40
C PHE A 108 -6.66 -16.23 6.08
N THR A 109 -5.34 -16.30 5.93
CA THR A 109 -4.69 -16.81 4.69
C THR A 109 -5.05 -18.27 4.38
N MET A 110 -5.47 -19.05 5.39
CA MET A 110 -5.94 -20.42 5.19
C MET A 110 -7.26 -20.50 4.39
N TRP A 111 -8.02 -19.40 4.29
CA TRP A 111 -9.37 -19.42 3.73
C TRP A 111 -9.48 -18.78 2.34
N SER A 112 -8.70 -17.75 2.02
CA SER A 112 -8.77 -17.07 0.72
C SER A 112 -7.41 -16.58 0.25
N LEU A 113 -6.93 -17.15 -0.87
CA LEU A 113 -5.70 -16.69 -1.52
C LEU A 113 -5.81 -15.23 -1.99
N ASN A 114 -6.99 -14.81 -2.46
CA ASN A 114 -7.18 -13.43 -2.93
C ASN A 114 -7.04 -12.43 -1.76
N GLN A 115 -7.61 -12.77 -0.60
CA GLN A 115 -7.46 -11.94 0.61
C GLN A 115 -6.01 -11.91 1.09
N ALA A 116 -5.33 -13.06 1.10
CA ALA A 116 -3.91 -13.13 1.40
C ALA A 116 -3.06 -12.22 0.49
N LEU A 117 -3.34 -12.20 -0.82
CA LEU A 117 -2.64 -11.35 -1.78
C LEU A 117 -2.88 -9.86 -1.54
N HIS A 118 -4.09 -9.46 -1.13
CA HIS A 118 -4.37 -8.10 -0.70
C HIS A 118 -3.60 -7.73 0.56
N ASP A 119 -3.67 -8.56 1.60
CA ASP A 119 -2.95 -8.34 2.86
C ASP A 119 -1.44 -8.23 2.63
N PHE A 120 -0.87 -9.02 1.70
CA PHE A 120 0.54 -8.88 1.31
C PHE A 120 0.83 -7.52 0.69
N VAL A 121 -0.02 -7.02 -0.22
CA VAL A 121 0.17 -5.68 -0.80
C VAL A 121 0.15 -4.63 0.30
N ASP A 122 -0.77 -4.72 1.25
CA ASP A 122 -0.91 -3.77 2.36
C ASP A 122 0.30 -3.81 3.29
N VAL A 123 0.79 -5.00 3.66
CA VAL A 123 2.08 -5.18 4.37
C VAL A 123 3.23 -4.55 3.58
N GLY A 124 3.24 -4.74 2.25
CA GLY A 124 4.22 -4.12 1.36
C GLY A 124 4.20 -2.60 1.44
N THR A 125 3.01 -1.97 1.45
CA THR A 125 2.88 -0.52 1.58
C THR A 125 3.41 0.00 2.92
N LEU A 126 3.12 -0.70 4.03
CA LEU A 126 3.61 -0.37 5.36
C LEU A 126 5.15 -0.48 5.45
N LEU A 127 5.74 -1.52 4.85
CA LEU A 127 7.19 -1.68 4.81
C LEU A 127 7.88 -0.55 4.02
N LEU A 128 7.27 -0.07 2.93
CA LEU A 128 7.76 1.10 2.18
C LEU A 128 7.68 2.37 3.01
N LEU A 129 6.58 2.56 3.76
CA LEU A 129 6.44 3.71 4.65
C LEU A 129 7.50 3.68 5.77
N LEU A 130 7.74 2.51 6.36
CA LEU A 130 8.79 2.32 7.36
C LEU A 130 10.17 2.62 6.78
N ALA A 131 10.46 2.12 5.58
CA ALA A 131 11.72 2.37 4.88
C ALA A 131 11.93 3.86 4.57
N LEU A 132 10.86 4.59 4.22
CA LEU A 132 10.91 6.04 4.01
C LEU A 132 11.25 6.76 5.32
N ARG A 133 10.58 6.43 6.43
CA ARG A 133 10.81 7.07 7.73
C ARG A 133 12.19 6.79 8.30
N GLU A 134 12.67 5.55 8.18
CA GLU A 134 14.04 5.19 8.57
C GLU A 134 15.10 5.98 7.77
N ARG A 135 14.81 6.26 6.49
CA ARG A 135 15.70 7.07 5.63
C ARG A 135 15.69 8.56 6.01
N GLU A 136 14.53 9.10 6.36
CA GLU A 136 14.38 10.52 6.75
C GLU A 136 14.97 10.83 8.13
N ARG A 137 14.94 9.85 9.06
CA ARG A 137 15.42 10.02 10.44
C ARG A 137 16.91 9.72 10.64
N ALA A 138 17.59 9.15 9.65
CA ALA A 138 19.00 8.77 9.81
C ALA A 138 19.94 9.98 9.69
N THR A 139 20.70 10.25 10.76
CA THR A 139 21.90 11.09 10.73
C THR A 139 22.97 10.48 9.82
N PHE A 140 23.89 11.29 9.28
CA PHE A 140 24.86 10.87 8.27
C PHE A 140 25.67 9.61 8.65
N GLU A 141 26.06 9.46 9.92
CA GLU A 141 26.79 8.28 10.42
C GLU A 141 25.91 7.05 10.62
N GLU A 142 24.68 7.23 11.12
CA GLU A 142 23.70 6.15 11.27
C GLU A 142 23.15 5.66 9.92
N ALA A 143 23.15 6.53 8.92
CA ALA A 143 22.63 6.26 7.59
C ALA A 143 23.32 5.06 6.95
N LEU A 144 24.64 4.88 7.17
CA LEU A 144 25.39 3.76 6.60
C LEU A 144 24.95 2.41 7.18
N ARG A 145 24.74 2.34 8.50
CA ARG A 145 24.30 1.11 9.19
C ARG A 145 22.84 0.80 8.87
N LYS A 146 21.97 1.82 8.90
CA LYS A 146 20.54 1.71 8.56
C LYS A 146 20.31 1.42 7.07
N GLN A 147 21.27 1.73 6.20
CA GLN A 147 21.15 1.49 4.77
C GLN A 147 20.90 0.01 4.41
N ARG A 148 21.53 -0.93 5.13
CA ARG A 148 21.30 -2.37 4.90
C ARG A 148 19.88 -2.77 5.30
N THR A 149 19.38 -2.24 6.42
CA THR A 149 18.03 -2.51 6.91
C THR A 149 16.99 -1.95 5.94
N VAL A 150 17.15 -0.69 5.52
CA VAL A 150 16.28 -0.06 4.51
C VAL A 150 16.25 -0.87 3.21
N GLN A 151 17.41 -1.39 2.76
CA GLN A 151 17.46 -2.22 1.56
C GLN A 151 16.73 -3.56 1.71
N ARG A 152 16.83 -4.21 2.88
CA ARG A 152 16.06 -5.43 3.16
C ARG A 152 14.56 -5.14 3.18
N LEU A 153 14.16 -4.04 3.84
CA LEU A 153 12.76 -3.60 3.85
C LEU A 153 12.24 -3.35 2.43
N LEU A 154 13.00 -2.67 1.58
CA LEU A 154 12.65 -2.44 0.18
C LEU A 154 12.55 -3.74 -0.63
N LEU A 155 13.39 -4.72 -0.37
CA LEU A 155 13.32 -6.02 -1.04
C LEU A 155 12.05 -6.76 -0.64
N VAL A 156 11.80 -6.91 0.65
CA VAL A 156 10.60 -7.60 1.17
C VAL A 156 9.34 -6.88 0.69
N ALA A 157 9.31 -5.55 0.78
CA ALA A 157 8.19 -4.75 0.29
C ALA A 157 7.89 -5.00 -1.19
N ARG A 158 8.91 -5.09 -2.06
CA ARG A 158 8.70 -5.39 -3.49
C ARG A 158 8.08 -6.76 -3.69
N VAL A 159 8.57 -7.78 -2.98
CA VAL A 159 8.01 -9.14 -3.05
C VAL A 159 6.54 -9.13 -2.62
N CYS A 160 6.22 -8.48 -1.51
CA CYS A 160 4.85 -8.36 -1.00
C CYS A 160 3.92 -7.61 -1.99
N MET A 161 4.38 -6.48 -2.52
CA MET A 161 3.63 -5.68 -3.48
C MET A 161 3.36 -6.43 -4.80
N CYS A 162 4.21 -7.39 -5.18
CA CYS A 162 3.97 -8.22 -6.36
C CYS A 162 2.68 -9.05 -6.26
N GLY A 163 2.07 -9.16 -5.08
CA GLY A 163 0.76 -9.76 -4.89
C GLY A 163 -0.32 -9.18 -5.81
N ILE A 164 -0.26 -7.89 -6.16
CA ILE A 164 -1.25 -7.28 -7.06
C ILE A 164 -1.23 -7.89 -8.46
N TYR A 165 -0.04 -8.27 -8.96
CA TYR A 165 0.09 -8.82 -10.30
C TYR A 165 -0.46 -10.24 -10.36
N VAL A 166 -0.24 -11.01 -9.29
CA VAL A 166 -0.84 -12.34 -9.12
C VAL A 166 -2.36 -12.23 -9.05
N LEU A 167 -2.88 -11.22 -8.34
CA LEU A 167 -4.31 -10.95 -8.25
C LEU A 167 -4.91 -10.64 -9.64
N TRP A 168 -4.28 -9.74 -10.41
CA TRP A 168 -4.74 -9.42 -11.77
C TRP A 168 -4.75 -10.63 -12.70
N CYS A 169 -3.72 -11.48 -12.62
CA CYS A 169 -3.68 -12.74 -13.39
C CYS A 169 -4.79 -13.73 -13.00
N ARG A 170 -5.42 -13.58 -11.83
CA ARG A 170 -6.54 -14.42 -11.38
C ARG A 170 -7.91 -13.81 -11.67
N GLU A 171 -8.02 -12.49 -11.63
CA GLU A 171 -9.29 -11.77 -11.76
C GLU A 171 -9.73 -11.58 -13.22
N THR A 172 -8.78 -11.33 -14.13
CA THR A 172 -9.11 -11.07 -15.53
C THR A 172 -8.71 -12.23 -16.42
N GLU A 173 -9.66 -12.90 -17.07
CA GLU A 173 -9.39 -13.87 -18.15
C GLU A 173 -8.98 -13.16 -19.45
N ASN A 174 -8.01 -12.25 -19.38
CA ASN A 174 -7.55 -11.45 -20.51
C ASN A 174 -6.04 -11.65 -20.70
N VAL A 175 -5.67 -12.43 -21.73
CA VAL A 175 -4.28 -12.80 -22.05
C VAL A 175 -3.35 -11.59 -22.17
N ILE A 176 -3.84 -10.45 -22.66
CA ILE A 176 -3.05 -9.22 -22.77
C ILE A 176 -2.76 -8.63 -21.38
N ASN A 177 -3.74 -8.61 -20.49
CA ASN A 177 -3.58 -8.10 -19.13
C ASN A 177 -2.64 -9.01 -18.32
N ASP A 178 -2.75 -10.33 -18.49
CA ASP A 178 -1.89 -11.29 -17.78
C ASP A 178 -0.42 -11.14 -18.18
N ARG A 179 -0.16 -10.99 -19.49
CA ARG A 179 1.20 -10.74 -19.99
C ARG A 179 1.75 -9.42 -19.46
N PHE A 180 0.92 -8.37 -19.44
CA PHE A 180 1.31 -7.08 -18.86
C PHE A 180 1.63 -7.20 -17.37
N ALA A 181 0.75 -7.83 -16.59
CA ALA A 181 0.92 -8.05 -15.16
C ALA A 181 2.19 -8.86 -14.85
N MET A 182 2.46 -9.94 -15.60
CA MET A 182 3.68 -10.73 -15.43
C MET A 182 4.95 -9.93 -15.77
N VAL A 183 4.96 -9.18 -16.87
CA VAL A 183 6.12 -8.34 -17.23
C VAL A 183 6.36 -7.27 -16.18
N CYS A 184 5.31 -6.57 -15.73
CA CYS A 184 5.42 -5.57 -14.66
C CYS A 184 5.88 -6.18 -13.34
N GLY A 185 5.36 -7.36 -12.96
CA GLY A 185 5.76 -8.08 -11.76
C GLY A 185 7.23 -8.49 -11.78
N ILE A 186 7.73 -9.04 -12.89
CA ILE A 186 9.14 -9.38 -13.07
C ILE A 186 10.01 -8.12 -12.98
N CYS A 187 9.62 -7.03 -13.65
CA CYS A 187 10.33 -5.75 -13.59
C CYS A 187 10.42 -5.20 -12.15
N VAL A 188 9.33 -5.22 -11.39
CA VAL A 188 9.32 -4.76 -9.99
C VAL A 188 10.17 -5.67 -9.10
N LEU A 189 10.02 -6.99 -9.24
CA LEU A 189 10.72 -7.98 -8.41
C LEU A 189 12.24 -7.92 -8.63
N LEU A 190 12.68 -7.90 -9.89
CA LEU A 190 14.10 -7.73 -10.26
C LEU A 190 14.60 -6.29 -10.05
N GLY A 191 13.68 -5.33 -9.93
CA GLY A 191 14.00 -3.92 -9.77
C GLY A 191 14.44 -3.22 -11.05
N PHE A 192 14.06 -3.76 -12.20
CA PHE A 192 14.35 -3.19 -13.52
C PHE A 192 13.31 -2.14 -13.90
N TYR A 193 13.74 -0.92 -14.24
CA TYR A 193 12.87 0.23 -14.48
C TYR A 193 11.76 0.37 -13.41
N CYS A 194 12.10 0.11 -12.14
CA CYS A 194 11.12 -0.02 -11.08
C CYS A 194 10.23 1.23 -10.91
N GLN A 195 10.78 2.42 -11.18
CA GLN A 195 10.02 3.67 -11.14
C GLN A 195 8.95 3.73 -12.24
N LEU A 196 9.30 3.29 -13.45
CA LEU A 196 8.39 3.26 -14.59
C LEU A 196 7.34 2.16 -14.41
N ALA A 197 7.75 0.96 -13.99
CA ALA A 197 6.85 -0.15 -13.69
C ALA A 197 5.85 0.20 -12.58
N ALA A 198 6.31 0.82 -11.49
CA ALA A 198 5.43 1.27 -10.41
C ALA A 198 4.47 2.38 -10.87
N SER A 199 4.95 3.34 -11.68
CA SER A 199 4.10 4.41 -12.23
C SER A 199 3.03 3.87 -13.19
N LEU A 200 3.40 2.90 -14.03
CA LEU A 200 2.45 2.18 -14.89
C LEU A 200 1.43 1.42 -14.05
N THR A 201 1.87 0.75 -12.99
CA THR A 201 0.97 0.01 -12.08
C THR A 201 -0.04 0.94 -11.41
N VAL A 202 0.36 2.15 -11.01
CA VAL A 202 -0.58 3.18 -10.50
C VAL A 202 -1.60 3.55 -11.56
N LEU A 203 -1.17 3.80 -12.80
CA LEU A 203 -2.08 4.15 -13.89
C LEU A 203 -3.08 3.02 -14.16
N THR A 204 -2.58 1.78 -14.19
CA THR A 204 -3.41 0.58 -14.38
C THR A 204 -4.38 0.37 -13.22
N LEU A 205 -3.97 0.57 -11.96
CA LEU A 205 -4.86 0.51 -10.80
C LEU A 205 -6.00 1.51 -10.90
N ILE A 206 -5.67 2.78 -11.19
CA ILE A 206 -6.68 3.84 -11.35
C ILE A 206 -7.61 3.50 -12.53
N TRP A 207 -7.05 3.04 -13.65
CA TRP A 207 -7.87 2.66 -14.80
C TRP A 207 -8.78 1.46 -14.51
N HIS A 208 -8.25 0.41 -13.88
CA HIS A 208 -9.00 -0.80 -13.56
C HIS A 208 -10.13 -0.50 -12.58
N ASP A 209 -9.82 0.15 -11.46
CA ASP A 209 -10.78 0.34 -10.37
C ASP A 209 -11.72 1.53 -10.61
N CYS A 210 -11.36 2.51 -11.45
CA CYS A 210 -12.27 3.61 -11.81
C CYS A 210 -13.02 3.41 -13.14
N CYS A 211 -12.45 2.70 -14.12
CA CYS A 211 -13.04 2.58 -15.47
C CYS A 211 -13.63 1.19 -15.78
N MET A 212 -13.09 0.10 -15.21
CA MET A 212 -13.61 -1.26 -15.47
C MET A 212 -14.60 -1.71 -14.39
N VAL A 213 -14.31 -1.44 -13.12
CA VAL A 213 -15.26 -1.63 -12.02
C VAL A 213 -16.22 -0.44 -12.03
N ASN A 214 -17.27 -0.55 -12.86
CA ASN A 214 -18.46 0.30 -12.93
C ASN A 214 -18.36 1.62 -12.16
N TRP A 215 -18.24 2.76 -12.85
CA TRP A 215 -18.34 4.11 -12.26
C TRP A 215 -19.58 4.28 -11.34
N SER A 216 -20.63 3.50 -11.61
CA SER A 216 -21.84 3.38 -10.77
C SER A 216 -21.62 2.72 -9.41
N PHE A 217 -20.55 1.96 -9.20
CA PHE A 217 -20.17 1.36 -7.91
C PHE A 217 -19.49 2.37 -6.98
N MET A 218 -18.77 3.36 -7.53
CA MET A 218 -18.18 4.45 -6.74
C MET A 218 -19.17 5.55 -6.38
N LEU A 219 -20.23 5.76 -7.18
CA LEU A 219 -21.14 6.90 -7.05
C LEU A 219 -22.63 6.56 -6.91
N GLY A 220 -23.04 5.30 -7.05
CA GLY A 220 -24.45 4.93 -7.26
C GLY A 220 -24.97 3.68 -6.56
N TRP A 221 -24.26 3.14 -5.56
CA TRP A 221 -24.79 2.08 -4.70
C TRP A 221 -25.39 2.64 -3.40
N ASP A 222 -26.44 1.99 -2.89
CA ASP A 222 -27.14 2.36 -1.65
C ASP A 222 -26.27 2.15 -0.39
N ASP A 223 -25.24 1.30 -0.46
CA ASP A 223 -24.31 1.02 0.65
C ASP A 223 -23.03 1.85 0.55
N LEU A 224 -23.10 3.09 1.06
CA LEU A 224 -21.98 4.03 1.19
C LEU A 224 -20.71 3.38 1.79
N THR A 225 -20.88 2.41 2.69
CA THR A 225 -19.77 1.74 3.38
C THR A 225 -18.88 0.95 2.43
N ILE A 226 -19.46 0.24 1.46
CA ILE A 226 -18.70 -0.59 0.51
C ILE A 226 -17.91 0.30 -0.46
N SER A 227 -18.55 1.35 -0.98
CA SER A 227 -17.88 2.30 -1.88
C SER A 227 -16.69 2.99 -1.19
N VAL A 228 -16.86 3.38 0.07
CA VAL A 228 -15.78 4.00 0.86
C VAL A 228 -14.63 3.01 1.09
N SER A 229 -14.90 1.73 1.32
CA SER A 229 -13.89 0.68 1.46
C SER A 229 -13.04 0.44 0.23
N ILE A 230 -13.70 0.37 -0.93
CA ILE A 230 -13.00 0.15 -2.21
C ILE A 230 -12.11 1.35 -2.52
N ILE A 231 -12.61 2.57 -2.28
CA ILE A 231 -11.83 3.80 -2.44
C ILE A 231 -10.64 3.81 -1.46
N SER A 232 -10.86 3.44 -0.20
CA SER A 232 -9.81 3.44 0.83
C SER A 232 -8.69 2.45 0.49
N SER A 233 -9.04 1.23 0.06
CA SER A 233 -8.10 0.20 -0.40
C SER A 233 -7.36 0.60 -1.67
N LEU A 234 -8.05 1.19 -2.65
CA LEU A 234 -7.41 1.71 -3.88
C LEU A 234 -6.38 2.79 -3.54
N ILE A 235 -6.75 3.76 -2.70
CA ILE A 235 -5.87 4.84 -2.26
C ILE A 235 -4.63 4.28 -1.55
N LEU A 236 -4.80 3.26 -0.70
CA LEU A 236 -3.69 2.59 -0.02
C LEU A 236 -2.71 1.94 -1.01
N LYS A 237 -3.22 1.15 -1.97
CA LYS A 237 -2.40 0.50 -3.01
C LYS A 237 -1.66 1.52 -3.87
N VAL A 238 -2.37 2.56 -4.31
CA VAL A 238 -1.79 3.68 -5.08
C VAL A 238 -0.69 4.36 -4.28
N ALA A 239 -0.91 4.62 -2.99
CA ALA A 239 0.10 5.19 -2.10
C ALA A 239 1.35 4.30 -2.00
N GLY A 240 1.17 2.99 -1.86
CA GLY A 240 2.26 2.01 -1.86
C GLY A 240 3.09 2.05 -3.14
N TYR A 241 2.45 2.03 -4.31
CA TYR A 241 3.17 2.07 -5.59
C TYR A 241 3.82 3.43 -5.86
N LEU A 242 3.22 4.53 -5.41
CA LEU A 242 3.86 5.85 -5.45
C LEU A 242 5.09 5.91 -4.54
N LEU A 243 5.03 5.32 -3.34
CA LEU A 243 6.19 5.18 -2.45
C LEU A 243 7.28 4.34 -3.10
N MET A 244 6.92 3.24 -3.76
CA MET A 244 7.88 2.40 -4.48
C MET A 244 8.55 3.16 -5.63
N ALA A 245 7.78 3.91 -6.42
CA ALA A 245 8.31 4.76 -7.48
C ALA A 245 9.29 5.84 -6.96
N ARG A 246 9.10 6.29 -5.71
CA ARG A 246 9.99 7.26 -5.05
C ARG A 246 11.25 6.65 -4.48
N LEU A 247 11.10 5.58 -3.71
CA LEU A 247 12.21 4.93 -3.03
C LEU A 247 13.11 4.17 -4.02
N GLY A 248 12.55 3.76 -5.16
CA GLY A 248 13.22 2.97 -6.18
C GLY A 248 13.52 1.56 -5.69
N ALA A 249 14.29 0.82 -6.49
CA ALA A 249 14.53 -0.60 -6.22
C ALA A 249 15.70 -0.90 -5.24
N GLY A 250 16.38 0.15 -4.75
CA GLY A 250 17.53 0.03 -3.84
C GLY A 250 18.80 -0.54 -4.51
N LYS A 251 19.86 -0.81 -3.72
CA LYS A 251 21.14 -1.32 -4.26
C LYS A 251 21.09 -2.76 -4.81
N TRP A 252 19.99 -3.47 -4.58
CA TRP A 252 19.78 -4.85 -5.04
C TRP A 252 19.16 -4.91 -6.43
N SER A 253 18.93 -3.76 -7.08
CA SER A 253 18.43 -3.69 -8.44
C SER A 253 19.55 -3.64 -9.46
N LEU A 254 19.25 -4.15 -10.66
CA LEU A 254 20.16 -4.03 -11.80
C LEU A 254 20.32 -2.56 -12.25
N ASP A 255 19.29 -1.72 -12.06
CA ASP A 255 19.34 -0.26 -12.30
C ASP A 255 20.36 0.47 -11.43
N ALA A 256 20.75 -0.09 -10.27
CA ALA A 256 21.79 0.53 -9.43
C ALA A 256 23.22 0.19 -9.90
N ARG A 257 23.36 -0.73 -10.87
CA ARG A 257 24.63 -1.20 -11.43
C ARG A 257 24.87 -0.73 -12.88
N LEU A 258 23.83 -0.23 -13.55
CA LEU A 258 23.85 0.39 -14.88
C LEU A 258 24.04 1.91 -14.77
#